data_AF-A0A256XPJ8-F1
#
_entry.id   AF-A0A256XPJ8-F1
#
_cell.length_a   1.000
_cell.length_b   1.000
_cell.length_c   1.000
_cell.angle_alpha   90.00
_cell.angle_beta   90.00
_cell.angle_gamma   90.00
#
_symmetry.space_group_name_H-M   'P 1'
#
loop_
_entity.id
_entity.type
_entity.pdbx_description
1 polymer ?
#
loop_
_entity_poly.entity_id
_entity_poly.type
_entity_poly.pdbx_seq_one_letter_code
_entity_poly.pdbx_strand_id
1 'polypeptide(L)'
;MSQVDKEKALLAAHLAVTFKPDLMTNDKLEAATKGHGTLVIPTICAANSIAEDILRGLDISLVDASAPSIPLDIIIKNAVDAAKQAGASPENAALIVAALAYFSGAAARAGVPMANRKLGAIARMHAGACRTSAIALSTNKFTHRVMAFPAYKAVYDMLVEKKLTKVDGGKLPPFVAGGAIYGHSALGEDINVPELAKNAAKVATEAMMKAMEGAGISAYPLWPALIGAAVTMEIVHPDSFLGEEYGPFGTVDSAYAAGLGAVEAAKLPPKIHIRGTGEEFDTAKVIGDFGLILKDIGGPSVIGSMALNEIFAGFQESCIIGAGFSGGPVNPPLGHLCGDTVPTIRLLIKFKGDVAAAAEEVKKYKLNSFIDPEVAICALNTMARKAEEVRRGPVTKTWLLASEAIRDRAIYRRAAKVYDMLKAGKSVEEAARALDEERKAYVEKRGSAILSAFTGKKIELKFTELRPQARRKDKFTKKYWGFDSYISYDVTIDGKKYHIENLSAKAVPEFILEGKGADDPNYGLALFAGAVLAQELQYIGHTIINITVPAAVAAAMGVDPKTAAKEAERGAYLTRAIPGGKANALEVAKLAKQICEMLVTEKHEILP
;
A
#
# COMPACT_ATOMS: atom_id res chain seq x y z
N MET A 1 14.81 42.16 -16.00
CA MET A 1 14.08 40.90 -16.31
C MET A 1 12.59 41.17 -16.33
N SER A 2 12.00 41.05 -17.52
CA SER A 2 10.60 41.28 -17.85
C SER A 2 9.69 40.18 -17.31
N GLN A 3 8.37 40.36 -17.37
CA GLN A 3 7.38 39.32 -17.10
C GLN A 3 7.55 38.11 -18.05
N VAL A 4 7.93 38.37 -19.30
CA VAL A 4 8.22 37.34 -20.31
C VAL A 4 9.39 36.44 -19.90
N ASP A 5 10.42 36.99 -19.25
CA ASP A 5 11.57 36.19 -18.76
C ASP A 5 11.15 35.23 -17.64
N LYS A 6 10.20 35.66 -16.79
CA LYS A 6 9.62 34.80 -15.76
C LYS A 6 8.84 33.66 -16.40
N GLU A 7 7.95 33.97 -17.33
CA GLU A 7 7.12 32.97 -18.03
C GLU A 7 7.97 31.90 -18.73
N LYS A 8 9.02 32.31 -19.45
CA LYS A 8 9.98 31.39 -20.10
C LYS A 8 10.65 30.45 -19.10
N ALA A 9 11.16 30.99 -17.98
CA ALA A 9 11.82 30.19 -16.96
C ALA A 9 10.86 29.20 -16.29
N LEU A 10 9.62 29.62 -15.99
CA LEU A 10 8.60 28.76 -15.39
C LEU A 10 8.15 27.65 -16.35
N LEU A 11 7.94 27.97 -17.62
CA LEU A 11 7.59 26.99 -18.64
C LEU A 11 8.71 25.96 -18.84
N ALA A 12 9.95 26.41 -18.97
CA ALA A 12 11.11 25.54 -19.12
C ALA A 12 11.30 24.62 -17.91
N ALA A 13 11.15 25.15 -16.69
CA ALA A 13 11.22 24.36 -15.47
C ALA A 13 10.11 23.31 -15.40
N HIS A 14 8.87 23.69 -15.74
CA HIS A 14 7.72 22.79 -15.72
C HIS A 14 7.90 21.62 -16.70
N LEU A 15 8.25 21.92 -17.96
CA LEU A 15 8.48 20.90 -19.00
C LEU A 15 9.66 19.97 -18.65
N ALA A 16 10.75 20.52 -18.11
CA ALA A 16 11.91 19.72 -17.73
C ALA A 16 11.62 18.75 -16.57
N VAL A 17 10.89 19.21 -15.54
CA VAL A 17 10.54 18.38 -14.37
C VAL A 17 9.57 17.26 -14.75
N THR A 18 8.66 17.52 -15.69
CA THR A 18 7.61 16.58 -16.12
C THR A 18 8.00 15.73 -17.34
N PHE A 19 9.20 15.92 -17.90
CA PHE A 19 9.67 15.23 -19.10
C PHE A 19 9.56 13.70 -19.01
N LYS A 20 9.90 13.13 -17.85
CA LYS A 20 9.66 11.71 -17.54
C LYS A 20 9.41 11.55 -16.03
N PRO A 21 8.56 10.58 -15.61
CA PRO A 21 8.18 10.40 -14.20
C PRO A 21 9.37 10.21 -13.25
N ASP A 22 10.46 9.56 -13.70
CA ASP A 22 11.68 9.31 -12.93
C ASP A 22 12.36 10.59 -12.41
N LEU A 23 12.16 11.71 -13.09
CA LEU A 23 12.76 13.00 -12.68
C LEU A 23 12.07 13.62 -11.47
N MET A 24 10.92 13.09 -11.05
CA MET A 24 10.18 13.57 -9.89
C MET A 24 10.43 12.76 -8.63
N THR A 25 11.20 11.66 -8.68
CA THR A 25 11.38 10.72 -7.55
C THR A 25 12.84 10.26 -7.42
N ASN A 26 13.24 9.75 -6.27
CA ASN A 26 14.49 9.00 -6.09
C ASN A 26 14.32 7.49 -6.32
N ASP A 27 13.07 7.01 -6.29
CA ASP A 27 12.74 5.60 -6.50
C ASP A 27 13.12 5.17 -7.92
N LYS A 28 13.60 3.93 -8.04
CA LYS A 28 14.08 3.37 -9.32
C LYS A 28 12.92 2.79 -10.12
N LEU A 29 12.09 3.67 -10.66
CA LEU A 29 10.85 3.30 -11.35
C LEU A 29 11.06 2.35 -12.52
N GLU A 30 12.12 2.53 -13.31
CA GLU A 30 12.48 1.59 -14.38
C GLU A 30 12.57 0.15 -13.89
N ALA A 31 13.18 -0.09 -12.72
CA ALA A 31 13.30 -1.44 -12.16
C ALA A 31 11.93 -2.03 -11.78
N ALA A 32 10.98 -1.19 -11.36
CA ALA A 32 9.63 -1.60 -11.02
C ALA A 32 8.83 -2.08 -12.25
N THR A 33 9.18 -1.65 -13.47
CA THR A 33 8.49 -2.08 -14.71
C THR A 33 8.71 -3.57 -15.04
N LYS A 34 9.71 -4.18 -14.38
CA LYS A 34 10.04 -5.61 -14.45
C LYS A 34 9.94 -6.30 -13.09
N GLY A 35 9.17 -5.73 -12.16
CA GLY A 35 8.86 -6.36 -10.87
C GLY A 35 10.04 -6.46 -9.90
N HIS A 36 11.16 -5.78 -10.17
CA HIS A 36 12.34 -5.85 -9.31
C HIS A 36 12.11 -5.09 -7.99
N GLY A 37 11.98 -5.84 -6.89
CA GLY A 37 11.87 -5.30 -5.54
C GLY A 37 10.50 -4.71 -5.16
N THR A 38 9.53 -4.69 -6.08
CA THR A 38 8.15 -4.26 -5.85
C THR A 38 7.22 -4.82 -6.93
N LEU A 39 5.93 -4.93 -6.64
CA LEU A 39 4.88 -5.37 -7.58
C LEU A 39 3.79 -4.31 -7.78
N VAL A 40 4.09 -3.03 -7.53
CA VAL A 40 3.14 -1.94 -7.72
C VAL A 40 2.68 -1.81 -9.18
N ILE A 41 3.60 -1.84 -10.15
CA ILE A 41 3.25 -1.76 -11.59
C ILE A 41 2.49 -3.01 -12.05
N PRO A 42 2.90 -4.26 -11.69
CA PRO A 42 2.07 -5.44 -11.92
C PRO A 42 0.64 -5.31 -11.40
N THR A 43 0.45 -4.77 -10.19
CA THR A 43 -0.89 -4.59 -9.60
C THR A 43 -1.72 -3.59 -10.40
N ILE A 44 -1.13 -2.47 -10.81
CA ILE A 44 -1.80 -1.48 -11.66
C ILE A 44 -2.15 -2.05 -13.04
N CYS A 45 -1.24 -2.82 -13.66
CA CYS A 45 -1.46 -3.44 -14.97
C CYS A 45 -2.59 -4.47 -14.93
N ALA A 46 -2.64 -5.31 -13.88
CA ALA A 46 -3.75 -6.24 -13.65
C ALA A 46 -5.07 -5.49 -13.43
N ALA A 47 -5.06 -4.42 -12.63
CA ALA A 47 -6.22 -3.58 -12.38
C ALA A 47 -6.76 -2.93 -13.67
N ASN A 48 -5.87 -2.41 -14.52
CA ASN A 48 -6.22 -1.89 -15.84
C ASN A 48 -6.90 -2.97 -16.71
N SER A 49 -6.34 -4.18 -16.75
CA SER A 49 -6.89 -5.29 -17.55
C SER A 49 -8.28 -5.71 -17.06
N ILE A 50 -8.45 -5.89 -15.75
CA ILE A 50 -9.74 -6.30 -15.16
C ILE A 50 -10.80 -5.24 -15.41
N ALA A 51 -10.50 -3.97 -15.16
CA ALA A 51 -11.43 -2.89 -15.39
C ALA A 51 -11.83 -2.78 -16.87
N GLU A 52 -10.87 -2.92 -17.79
CA GLU A 52 -11.13 -2.89 -19.23
C GLU A 52 -12.08 -4.02 -19.66
N ASP A 53 -11.84 -5.25 -19.21
CA ASP A 53 -12.66 -6.40 -19.55
C ASP A 53 -14.10 -6.28 -19.01
N ILE A 54 -14.26 -5.85 -17.76
CA ILE A 54 -15.59 -5.60 -17.16
C ILE A 54 -16.34 -4.50 -17.91
N LEU A 55 -15.67 -3.38 -18.23
CA LEU A 55 -16.29 -2.27 -18.94
C LEU A 55 -16.64 -2.59 -20.40
N ARG A 56 -16.03 -3.63 -20.98
CA ARG A 56 -16.40 -4.20 -22.29
C ARG A 56 -17.56 -5.21 -22.21
N GLY A 57 -18.07 -5.48 -21.01
CA GLY A 57 -19.23 -6.33 -20.78
C GLY A 57 -18.92 -7.79 -20.44
N LEU A 58 -17.66 -8.15 -20.14
CA LEU A 58 -17.36 -9.48 -19.60
C LEU A 58 -17.82 -9.57 -18.14
N ASP A 59 -18.49 -10.68 -17.82
CA ASP A 59 -18.99 -10.95 -16.47
C ASP A 59 -17.86 -11.43 -15.55
N ILE A 60 -17.66 -10.70 -14.44
CA ILE A 60 -16.67 -11.00 -13.40
C ILE A 60 -17.17 -12.09 -12.43
N SER A 61 -18.45 -12.44 -12.49
CA SER A 61 -19.07 -13.37 -11.55
C SER A 61 -18.45 -14.75 -11.64
N LEU A 62 -18.11 -15.32 -10.48
CA LEU A 62 -17.77 -16.73 -10.36
C LEU A 62 -19.08 -17.52 -10.21
N VAL A 63 -19.42 -18.33 -11.20
CA VAL A 63 -20.71 -19.03 -11.28
C VAL A 63 -20.56 -20.54 -11.28
N ASP A 64 -21.59 -21.22 -10.74
CA ASP A 64 -21.74 -22.66 -10.92
C ASP A 64 -22.27 -22.95 -12.34
N ALA A 65 -21.36 -23.28 -13.24
CA ALA A 65 -21.69 -23.56 -14.64
C ALA A 65 -21.25 -24.97 -15.04
N SER A 66 -22.09 -25.66 -15.81
CA SER A 66 -21.70 -26.89 -16.51
C SER A 66 -20.99 -26.56 -17.83
N ALA A 67 -19.84 -25.90 -17.72
CA ALA A 67 -19.04 -25.44 -18.85
C ALA A 67 -17.53 -25.58 -18.57
N PRO A 68 -16.70 -25.90 -19.57
CA PRO A 68 -15.25 -26.02 -19.39
C PRO A 68 -14.57 -24.68 -19.07
N SER A 69 -15.17 -23.56 -19.47
CA SER A 69 -14.73 -22.20 -19.16
C SER A 69 -15.92 -21.28 -18.93
N ILE A 70 -15.69 -20.21 -18.18
CA ILE A 70 -16.64 -19.12 -17.92
C ILE A 70 -16.01 -17.77 -18.31
N PRO A 71 -16.78 -16.68 -18.46
CA PRO A 71 -16.23 -15.37 -18.81
C PRO A 71 -15.09 -14.90 -17.89
N LEU A 72 -15.18 -15.21 -16.59
CA LEU A 72 -14.13 -14.93 -15.61
C LEU A 72 -12.77 -15.55 -15.98
N ASP A 73 -12.71 -16.72 -16.65
CA ASP A 73 -11.44 -17.32 -17.09
C ASP A 73 -10.70 -16.39 -18.06
N ILE A 74 -11.42 -15.69 -18.94
CA ILE A 74 -10.84 -14.74 -19.89
C ILE A 74 -10.27 -13.53 -19.14
N ILE A 75 -11.05 -12.99 -18.19
CA ILE A 75 -10.64 -11.84 -17.37
C ILE A 75 -9.37 -12.19 -16.58
N ILE A 76 -9.36 -13.34 -15.91
CA ILE A 76 -8.22 -13.81 -15.12
C ILE A 76 -7.00 -14.01 -16.00
N LYS A 77 -7.15 -14.67 -17.15
CA LYS A 77 -6.04 -14.90 -18.10
C LYS A 77 -5.43 -13.57 -18.55
N ASN A 78 -6.25 -12.62 -19.01
CA ASN A 78 -5.77 -11.32 -19.49
C ASN A 78 -5.04 -10.54 -18.39
N ALA A 79 -5.59 -10.54 -17.18
CA ALA A 79 -5.00 -9.85 -16.04
C ALA A 79 -3.69 -10.50 -15.55
N VAL A 80 -3.61 -11.83 -15.58
CA VAL A 80 -2.39 -12.59 -15.31
C VAL A 80 -1.30 -12.24 -16.33
N ASP A 81 -1.64 -12.24 -17.61
CA ASP A 81 -0.71 -11.90 -18.69
C ASP A 81 -0.20 -10.45 -18.51
N ALA A 82 -1.08 -9.51 -18.14
CA ALA A 82 -0.72 -8.13 -17.83
C ALA A 82 0.23 -8.01 -16.63
N ALA A 83 -0.04 -8.72 -15.53
CA ALA A 83 0.84 -8.72 -14.35
C ALA A 83 2.21 -9.32 -14.65
N LYS A 84 2.27 -10.42 -15.41
CA LYS A 84 3.51 -11.10 -15.81
C LYS A 84 4.33 -10.24 -16.77
N GLN A 85 3.69 -9.53 -17.70
CA GLN A 85 4.36 -8.58 -18.60
C GLN A 85 5.09 -7.46 -17.83
N ALA A 86 4.54 -7.05 -16.70
CA ALA A 86 5.12 -6.10 -15.75
C ALA A 86 6.13 -6.73 -14.76
N GLY A 87 6.43 -8.02 -14.89
CA GLY A 87 7.47 -8.73 -14.15
C GLY A 87 7.02 -9.45 -12.86
N ALA A 88 5.72 -9.65 -12.65
CA ALA A 88 5.28 -10.56 -11.59
C ALA A 88 5.61 -12.03 -11.93
N SER A 89 6.17 -12.76 -10.97
CA SER A 89 6.25 -14.23 -11.07
C SER A 89 4.85 -14.85 -11.06
N PRO A 90 4.67 -16.08 -11.56
CA PRO A 90 3.36 -16.74 -11.62
C PRO A 90 2.55 -16.71 -10.31
N GLU A 91 3.18 -17.00 -9.18
CA GLU A 91 2.53 -17.08 -7.87
C GLU A 91 2.04 -15.71 -7.39
N ASN A 92 2.86 -14.68 -7.64
CA ASN A 92 2.52 -13.30 -7.32
C ASN A 92 1.42 -12.75 -8.25
N ALA A 93 1.48 -13.09 -9.55
CA ALA A 93 0.46 -12.71 -10.53
C ALA A 93 -0.89 -13.34 -10.16
N ALA A 94 -0.91 -14.63 -9.80
CA ALA A 94 -2.10 -15.31 -9.33
C ALA A 94 -2.70 -14.61 -8.10
N LEU A 95 -1.87 -14.25 -7.11
CA LEU A 95 -2.35 -13.57 -5.91
C LEU A 95 -2.95 -12.19 -6.19
N ILE A 96 -2.23 -11.36 -6.94
CA ILE A 96 -2.69 -10.01 -7.32
C ILE A 96 -4.02 -10.10 -8.07
N VAL A 97 -4.11 -10.99 -9.07
CA VAL A 97 -5.27 -11.10 -9.94
C VAL A 97 -6.47 -11.67 -9.18
N ALA A 98 -6.29 -12.71 -8.37
CA ALA A 98 -7.38 -13.24 -7.53
C ALA A 98 -7.90 -12.19 -6.56
N ALA A 99 -7.01 -11.43 -5.90
CA ALA A 99 -7.41 -10.38 -4.97
C ALA A 99 -8.20 -9.26 -5.66
N LEU A 100 -7.70 -8.77 -6.81
CA LEU A 100 -8.38 -7.73 -7.56
C LEU A 100 -9.70 -8.21 -8.17
N ALA A 101 -9.77 -9.45 -8.67
CA ALA A 101 -11.01 -10.02 -9.21
C ALA A 101 -12.06 -10.19 -8.11
N TYR A 102 -11.66 -10.67 -6.93
CA TYR A 102 -12.54 -10.77 -5.76
C TYR A 102 -13.16 -9.43 -5.42
N PHE A 103 -12.33 -8.40 -5.22
CA PHE A 103 -12.83 -7.06 -4.94
C PHE A 103 -13.52 -6.40 -6.15
N SER A 104 -13.39 -6.94 -7.37
CA SER A 104 -14.15 -6.45 -8.53
C SER A 104 -15.56 -7.06 -8.60
N GLY A 105 -15.86 -8.09 -7.81
CA GLY A 105 -17.19 -8.71 -7.72
C GLY A 105 -17.21 -10.24 -7.86
N ALA A 106 -16.05 -10.89 -8.05
CA ALA A 106 -16.00 -12.35 -8.09
C ALA A 106 -16.18 -12.94 -6.68
N ALA A 107 -16.94 -14.02 -6.55
CA ALA A 107 -16.92 -14.83 -5.33
C ALA A 107 -15.60 -15.61 -5.21
N ALA A 108 -15.20 -15.98 -4.00
CA ALA A 108 -14.00 -16.82 -3.81
C ALA A 108 -14.22 -18.28 -4.27
N ARG A 109 -15.46 -18.76 -4.25
CA ARG A 109 -15.86 -20.08 -4.74
C ARG A 109 -17.28 -20.07 -5.32
N ALA A 110 -17.58 -21.04 -6.19
CA ALA A 110 -18.93 -21.32 -6.66
C ALA A 110 -19.09 -22.80 -7.05
N GLY A 111 -20.28 -23.34 -6.79
CA GLY A 111 -20.72 -24.67 -7.22
C GLY A 111 -20.58 -25.79 -6.19
N VAL A 112 -21.00 -26.99 -6.63
CA VAL A 112 -21.03 -28.24 -5.85
C VAL A 112 -19.80 -29.13 -6.18
N PRO A 113 -19.52 -30.23 -5.45
CA PRO A 113 -18.23 -30.94 -5.53
C PRO A 113 -17.73 -31.31 -6.94
N MET A 114 -18.63 -31.70 -7.86
CA MET A 114 -18.30 -31.84 -9.27
C MET A 114 -18.48 -30.48 -9.96
N ALA A 115 -17.38 -29.91 -10.46
CA ALA A 115 -17.29 -28.56 -11.04
C ALA A 115 -17.21 -27.38 -10.03
N ASN A 116 -16.87 -27.64 -8.77
CA ASN A 116 -16.53 -26.59 -7.80
C ASN A 116 -15.36 -25.73 -8.31
N ARG A 117 -15.63 -24.45 -8.49
CA ARG A 117 -14.64 -23.46 -8.93
C ARG A 117 -14.17 -22.64 -7.75
N LYS A 118 -12.85 -22.44 -7.67
CA LYS A 118 -12.21 -21.60 -6.65
C LYS A 118 -11.35 -20.55 -7.34
N LEU A 119 -11.56 -19.29 -6.97
CA LEU A 119 -10.91 -18.15 -7.60
C LEU A 119 -9.39 -18.25 -7.53
N GLY A 120 -8.85 -18.63 -6.37
CA GLY A 120 -7.41 -18.85 -6.19
C GLY A 120 -6.85 -19.95 -7.10
N ALA A 121 -7.57 -21.05 -7.28
CA ALA A 121 -7.17 -22.13 -8.17
C ALA A 121 -7.21 -21.71 -9.64
N ILE A 122 -8.26 -21.01 -10.08
CA ILE A 122 -8.37 -20.47 -11.44
C ILE A 122 -7.19 -19.54 -11.73
N ALA A 123 -6.93 -18.56 -10.86
CA ALA A 123 -5.80 -17.63 -11.02
C ALA A 123 -4.45 -18.35 -11.06
N ARG A 124 -4.23 -19.33 -10.18
CA ARG A 124 -3.00 -20.12 -10.15
C ARG A 124 -2.79 -20.90 -11.45
N MET A 125 -3.83 -21.57 -11.95
CA MET A 125 -3.75 -22.38 -13.16
C MET A 125 -3.45 -21.52 -14.40
N HIS A 126 -4.13 -20.38 -14.57
CA HIS A 126 -3.85 -19.45 -15.66
C HIS A 126 -2.48 -18.80 -15.55
N ALA A 127 -1.98 -18.53 -14.33
CA ALA A 127 -0.63 -18.02 -14.13
C ALA A 127 0.47 -19.03 -14.46
N GLY A 128 0.16 -20.33 -14.41
CA GLY A 128 1.12 -21.41 -14.48
C GLY A 128 1.91 -21.58 -13.18
N ALA A 129 1.32 -21.21 -12.04
CA ALA A 129 1.96 -21.34 -10.73
C ALA A 129 1.80 -22.76 -10.16
N CYS A 130 2.87 -23.24 -9.52
CA CYS A 130 2.86 -24.52 -8.82
C CYS A 130 1.88 -24.47 -7.65
N ARG A 131 1.13 -25.56 -7.43
CA ARG A 131 0.36 -25.69 -6.18
C ARG A 131 1.36 -25.85 -5.03
N THR A 132 1.27 -25.00 -4.03
CA THR A 132 1.93 -25.21 -2.75
C THR A 132 0.91 -25.13 -1.62
N SER A 133 1.32 -25.46 -0.39
CA SER A 133 0.49 -25.36 0.81
C SER A 133 0.59 -23.96 1.43
N ALA A 134 -0.39 -23.59 2.25
CA ALA A 134 -0.40 -22.38 3.08
C ALA A 134 0.81 -22.31 4.04
N ILE A 135 1.55 -23.39 4.26
CA ILE A 135 2.81 -23.38 5.04
C ILE A 135 3.90 -22.52 4.41
N ALA A 136 3.83 -22.31 3.09
CA ALA A 136 4.74 -21.44 2.35
C ALA A 136 4.39 -19.95 2.50
N LEU A 137 3.23 -19.61 3.09
CA LEU A 137 2.84 -18.24 3.33
C LEU A 137 3.78 -17.57 4.33
N SER A 138 3.95 -16.26 4.13
CA SER A 138 4.61 -15.38 5.08
C SER A 138 3.84 -14.07 5.17
N THR A 139 3.94 -13.42 6.33
CA THR A 139 3.52 -12.03 6.46
C THR A 139 4.25 -11.17 5.43
N ASN A 140 3.71 -10.00 5.11
CA ASN A 140 4.51 -8.99 4.43
C ASN A 140 5.73 -8.59 5.29
N LYS A 141 6.68 -7.89 4.66
CA LYS A 141 7.81 -7.30 5.38
C LYS A 141 7.37 -6.04 6.10
N PHE A 142 7.34 -6.09 7.43
CA PHE A 142 7.38 -4.90 8.29
C PHE A 142 8.85 -4.60 8.58
N THR A 143 9.36 -5.03 9.74
CA THR A 143 10.81 -5.09 10.04
C THR A 143 11.38 -6.45 9.65
N HIS A 144 10.78 -7.54 10.18
CA HIS A 144 11.02 -8.90 9.76
C HIS A 144 9.74 -9.49 9.12
N ARG A 145 9.85 -10.71 8.62
CA ARG A 145 8.70 -11.52 8.18
C ARG A 145 8.56 -12.72 9.10
N VAL A 146 7.33 -13.18 9.31
CA VAL A 146 7.04 -14.42 10.03
C VAL A 146 6.39 -15.40 9.06
N MET A 147 6.90 -16.63 9.02
CA MET A 147 6.34 -17.71 8.20
C MET A 147 5.08 -18.28 8.87
N ALA A 148 4.20 -18.96 8.13
CA ALA A 148 2.96 -19.53 8.65
C ALA A 148 3.13 -20.66 9.69
N PHE A 149 4.36 -21.16 9.92
CA PHE A 149 4.61 -22.31 10.80
C PHE A 149 4.01 -22.21 12.22
N PRO A 150 4.03 -21.06 12.93
CA PRO A 150 3.40 -20.93 14.25
C PRO A 150 1.90 -21.26 14.23
N ALA A 151 1.18 -20.85 13.17
CA ALA A 151 -0.22 -21.21 12.98
C ALA A 151 -0.40 -22.73 12.83
N TYR A 152 0.40 -23.39 11.98
CA TYR A 152 0.35 -24.85 11.82
C TYR A 152 0.59 -25.56 13.15
N LYS A 153 1.68 -25.21 13.84
CA LYS A 153 2.03 -25.85 15.10
C LYS A 153 0.87 -25.76 16.09
N ALA A 154 0.31 -24.56 16.28
CA ALA A 154 -0.76 -24.36 17.24
C ALA A 154 -2.04 -25.13 16.89
N VAL A 155 -2.42 -25.19 15.61
CA VAL A 155 -3.57 -25.97 15.15
C VAL A 155 -3.35 -27.47 15.36
N TYR A 156 -2.19 -28.00 14.98
CA TYR A 156 -1.90 -29.43 15.09
C TYR A 156 -1.74 -29.88 16.54
N ASP A 157 -1.16 -29.06 17.42
CA ASP A 157 -1.13 -29.34 18.86
C ASP A 157 -2.57 -29.50 19.41
N MET A 158 -3.48 -28.59 19.03
CA MET A 158 -4.88 -28.66 19.47
C MET A 158 -5.67 -29.81 18.83
N LEU A 159 -5.33 -30.22 17.61
CA LEU A 159 -5.90 -31.43 16.98
C LEU A 159 -5.50 -32.70 17.75
N VAL A 160 -4.22 -32.84 18.09
CA VAL A 160 -3.71 -34.00 18.87
C VAL A 160 -4.37 -34.04 20.25
N GLU A 161 -4.58 -32.88 20.87
CA GLU A 161 -5.27 -32.77 22.15
C GLU A 161 -6.80 -32.90 22.06
N LYS A 162 -7.37 -33.04 20.85
CA LYS A 162 -8.82 -33.10 20.58
C LYS A 162 -9.59 -31.89 21.14
N LYS A 163 -9.04 -30.69 21.02
CA LYS A 163 -9.58 -29.45 21.61
C LYS A 163 -10.24 -28.48 20.62
N LEU A 164 -10.15 -28.73 19.31
CA LEU A 164 -10.74 -27.84 18.31
C LEU A 164 -12.23 -28.07 18.07
N THR A 165 -12.76 -29.22 18.48
CA THR A 165 -14.15 -29.64 18.31
C THR A 165 -14.52 -30.57 19.45
N LYS A 166 -15.79 -30.57 19.86
CA LYS A 166 -16.27 -31.53 20.86
C LYS A 166 -16.47 -32.94 20.28
N VAL A 167 -16.42 -33.11 18.96
CA VAL A 167 -16.60 -34.39 18.29
C VAL A 167 -15.32 -35.23 18.37
N ASP A 168 -15.38 -36.34 19.09
CA ASP A 168 -14.28 -37.30 19.16
C ASP A 168 -14.31 -38.28 17.98
N GLY A 169 -13.42 -38.06 17.01
CA GLY A 169 -13.27 -38.94 15.84
C GLY A 169 -12.99 -40.41 16.20
N GLY A 170 -12.42 -40.69 17.37
CA GLY A 170 -12.17 -42.07 17.84
C GLY A 170 -13.42 -42.83 18.27
N LYS A 171 -14.57 -42.16 18.39
CA LYS A 171 -15.87 -42.76 18.73
C LYS A 171 -16.78 -42.94 17.52
N LEU A 172 -16.37 -42.49 16.33
CA LEU A 172 -17.19 -42.58 15.13
C LEU A 172 -17.25 -44.03 14.65
N PRO A 173 -18.46 -44.60 14.47
CA PRO A 173 -18.59 -45.91 13.84
C PRO A 173 -18.04 -45.90 12.40
N PRO A 174 -17.62 -47.06 11.87
CA PRO A 174 -17.31 -47.20 10.44
C PRO A 174 -18.44 -46.66 9.55
N PHE A 175 -18.09 -46.04 8.42
CA PHE A 175 -19.02 -45.45 7.43
C PHE A 175 -19.85 -44.24 7.88
N VAL A 176 -19.71 -43.77 9.13
CA VAL A 176 -20.24 -42.46 9.51
C VAL A 176 -19.33 -41.37 8.93
N ALA A 177 -18.04 -41.39 9.26
CA ALA A 177 -17.06 -40.47 8.68
C ALA A 177 -16.83 -40.74 7.18
N GLY A 178 -16.60 -39.68 6.40
CA GLY A 178 -16.23 -39.77 4.98
C GLY A 178 -17.39 -39.85 3.98
N GLY A 179 -18.64 -39.76 4.44
CA GLY A 179 -19.84 -39.72 3.60
C GLY A 179 -20.85 -38.66 4.03
N ALA A 180 -21.98 -38.60 3.32
CA ALA A 180 -23.04 -37.61 3.55
C ALA A 180 -23.62 -37.67 4.98
N ILE A 181 -23.61 -38.84 5.63
CA ILE A 181 -24.09 -39.01 7.02
C ILE A 181 -23.31 -38.14 8.00
N TYR A 182 -22.02 -37.89 7.75
CA TYR A 182 -21.26 -36.90 8.51
C TYR A 182 -21.34 -35.54 7.84
N GLY A 183 -21.05 -35.47 6.53
CA GLY A 183 -20.82 -34.21 5.83
C GLY A 183 -22.03 -33.30 5.63
N HIS A 184 -23.26 -33.84 5.66
CA HIS A 184 -24.52 -33.11 5.46
C HIS A 184 -25.53 -33.38 6.59
N SER A 185 -25.02 -33.55 7.81
CA SER A 185 -25.85 -33.78 9.00
C SER A 185 -25.48 -32.80 10.11
N ALA A 186 -26.30 -32.78 11.15
CA ALA A 186 -26.04 -31.96 12.33
C ALA A 186 -24.66 -32.22 12.97
N LEU A 187 -24.15 -33.45 12.90
CA LEU A 187 -22.81 -33.73 13.42
C LEU A 187 -21.72 -33.01 12.63
N GLY A 188 -21.86 -32.89 11.30
CA GLY A 188 -20.90 -32.21 10.44
C GLY A 188 -21.16 -30.72 10.32
N GLU A 189 -22.26 -30.33 9.67
CA GLU A 189 -22.54 -28.95 9.23
C GLU A 189 -22.96 -28.02 10.38
N ASP A 190 -23.54 -28.55 11.46
CA ASP A 190 -24.00 -27.75 12.60
C ASP A 190 -23.02 -27.78 13.78
N ILE A 191 -22.26 -28.88 13.94
CA ILE A 191 -21.38 -29.08 15.10
C ILE A 191 -19.91 -29.06 14.71
N ASN A 192 -19.44 -30.10 14.00
CA ASN A 192 -18.00 -30.31 13.87
C ASN A 192 -17.33 -29.28 12.98
N VAL A 193 -17.87 -29.02 11.78
CA VAL A 193 -17.26 -28.12 10.79
C VAL A 193 -17.22 -26.67 11.31
N PRO A 194 -18.32 -26.09 11.84
CA PRO A 194 -18.28 -24.75 12.40
C PRO A 194 -17.31 -24.61 13.58
N GLU A 195 -17.32 -25.55 14.53
CA GLU A 195 -16.41 -25.53 15.69
C GLU A 195 -14.95 -25.64 15.25
N LEU A 196 -14.64 -26.64 14.41
CA LEU A 196 -13.29 -26.88 13.92
C LEU A 196 -12.76 -25.67 13.14
N ALA A 197 -13.57 -25.10 12.24
CA ALA A 197 -13.19 -23.93 11.45
C ALA A 197 -12.93 -22.70 12.34
N LYS A 198 -13.88 -22.37 13.22
CA LYS A 198 -13.75 -21.18 14.07
C LYS A 198 -12.58 -21.31 15.05
N ASN A 199 -12.47 -22.44 15.74
CA ASN A 199 -11.45 -22.65 16.78
C ASN A 199 -10.04 -22.76 16.19
N ALA A 200 -9.88 -23.47 15.06
CA ALA A 200 -8.58 -23.58 14.40
C ALA A 200 -8.08 -22.20 13.94
N ALA A 201 -8.94 -21.41 13.28
CA ALA A 201 -8.55 -20.10 12.77
C ALA A 201 -8.22 -19.12 13.90
N LYS A 202 -8.97 -19.17 15.00
CA LYS A 202 -8.71 -18.38 16.20
C LYS A 202 -7.32 -18.68 16.78
N VAL A 203 -7.05 -19.96 17.08
CA VAL A 203 -5.77 -20.39 17.67
C VAL A 203 -4.59 -20.12 16.73
N ALA A 204 -4.76 -20.35 15.42
CA ALA A 204 -3.76 -20.07 14.41
C ALA A 204 -3.40 -18.58 14.34
N THR A 205 -4.41 -17.71 14.37
CA THR A 205 -4.25 -16.26 14.33
C THR A 205 -3.54 -15.75 15.58
N GLU A 206 -3.95 -16.19 16.77
CA GLU A 206 -3.29 -15.84 18.04
C GLU A 206 -1.83 -16.27 18.07
N ALA A 207 -1.52 -17.47 17.54
CA ALA A 207 -0.15 -17.97 17.46
C ALA A 207 0.72 -17.10 16.53
N MET A 208 0.18 -16.65 15.40
CA MET A 208 0.88 -15.74 14.49
C MET A 208 1.15 -14.38 15.14
N MET A 209 0.16 -13.81 15.85
CA MET A 209 0.34 -12.53 16.56
C MET A 209 1.45 -12.64 17.62
N LYS A 210 1.45 -13.69 18.45
CA LYS A 210 2.50 -13.95 19.44
C LYS A 210 3.87 -14.14 18.79
N ALA A 211 3.94 -14.81 17.63
CA ALA A 211 5.19 -14.99 16.91
C ALA A 211 5.73 -13.66 16.34
N MET A 212 4.85 -12.75 15.90
CA MET A 212 5.25 -11.40 15.48
C MET A 212 5.80 -10.57 16.64
N GLU A 213 5.13 -10.59 17.79
CA GLU A 213 5.61 -9.94 19.02
C GLU A 213 6.97 -10.48 19.45
N GLY A 214 7.14 -11.81 19.44
CA GLY A 214 8.42 -12.46 19.73
C GLY A 214 9.54 -12.12 18.73
N ALA A 215 9.18 -11.71 17.51
CA ALA A 215 10.13 -11.22 16.50
C ALA A 215 10.41 -9.70 16.60
N GLY A 216 9.92 -9.04 17.65
CA GLY A 216 10.08 -7.59 17.87
C GLY A 216 9.27 -6.73 16.91
N ILE A 217 8.11 -7.23 16.45
CA ILE A 217 7.21 -6.53 15.53
C ILE A 217 5.86 -6.36 16.21
N SER A 218 5.22 -5.20 16.05
CA SER A 218 3.81 -5.04 16.38
C SER A 218 2.96 -6.07 15.61
N ALA A 219 2.05 -6.75 16.31
CA ALA A 219 1.16 -7.73 15.71
C ALA A 219 0.05 -7.05 14.87
N TYR A 220 0.40 -6.60 13.66
CA TYR A 220 -0.57 -6.05 12.71
C TYR A 220 -1.59 -7.14 12.31
N PRO A 221 -2.90 -6.89 12.45
CA PRO A 221 -3.88 -7.98 12.56
C PRO A 221 -4.24 -8.67 11.23
N LEU A 222 -4.13 -8.00 10.08
CA LEU A 222 -4.54 -8.55 8.79
C LEU A 222 -3.82 -9.87 8.44
N TRP A 223 -2.48 -9.88 8.40
CA TRP A 223 -1.73 -11.06 7.97
C TRP A 223 -1.89 -12.28 8.89
N PRO A 224 -1.82 -12.14 10.23
CA PRO A 224 -2.19 -13.20 11.15
C PRO A 224 -3.56 -13.81 10.85
N ALA A 225 -4.57 -12.97 10.61
CA ALA A 225 -5.92 -13.43 10.31
C ALA A 225 -6.01 -14.17 8.96
N LEU A 226 -5.39 -13.61 7.91
CA LEU A 226 -5.32 -14.24 6.58
C LEU A 226 -4.62 -15.60 6.62
N ILE A 227 -3.49 -15.70 7.32
CA ILE A 227 -2.74 -16.95 7.49
C ILE A 227 -3.56 -17.93 8.33
N GLY A 228 -4.14 -17.50 9.45
CA GLY A 228 -4.94 -18.35 10.31
C GLY A 228 -6.13 -18.98 9.58
N ALA A 229 -6.83 -18.19 8.77
CA ALA A 229 -7.90 -18.68 7.90
C ALA A 229 -7.36 -19.66 6.83
N ALA A 230 -6.26 -19.32 6.14
CA ALA A 230 -5.68 -20.17 5.10
C ALA A 230 -5.24 -21.55 5.61
N VAL A 231 -4.55 -21.60 6.75
CA VAL A 231 -4.13 -22.85 7.40
C VAL A 231 -5.34 -23.70 7.80
N THR A 232 -6.37 -23.07 8.35
CA THR A 232 -7.60 -23.75 8.73
C THR A 232 -8.30 -24.36 7.51
N MET A 233 -8.32 -23.65 6.38
CA MET A 233 -8.94 -24.12 5.15
C MET A 233 -8.19 -25.28 4.48
N GLU A 234 -6.99 -25.65 4.92
CA GLU A 234 -6.34 -26.90 4.48
C GLU A 234 -6.89 -28.15 5.17
N ILE A 235 -7.46 -28.02 6.37
CA ILE A 235 -7.93 -29.16 7.16
C ILE A 235 -9.46 -29.28 7.19
N VAL A 236 -10.19 -28.16 7.05
CA VAL A 236 -11.66 -28.17 7.06
C VAL A 236 -12.21 -28.35 5.65
N HIS A 237 -13.34 -29.05 5.53
CA HIS A 237 -14.07 -29.16 4.27
C HIS A 237 -14.58 -27.79 3.80
N PRO A 238 -14.00 -27.21 2.72
CA PRO A 238 -14.30 -25.83 2.32
C PRO A 238 -15.71 -25.65 1.73
N ASP A 239 -16.41 -26.74 1.42
CA ASP A 239 -17.69 -26.69 0.73
C ASP A 239 -18.90 -26.93 1.62
N SER A 240 -18.68 -27.28 2.89
CA SER A 240 -19.73 -27.40 3.88
C SER A 240 -20.42 -26.07 4.10
N PHE A 241 -21.74 -26.09 3.92
CA PHE A 241 -22.61 -25.04 4.43
C PHE A 241 -22.75 -25.20 5.95
N LEU A 242 -23.02 -24.11 6.62
CA LEU A 242 -23.22 -24.13 8.07
C LEU A 242 -24.72 -24.09 8.40
N GLY A 243 -25.06 -24.57 9.59
CA GLY A 243 -26.42 -24.52 10.11
C GLY A 243 -27.01 -23.10 10.16
N GLU A 244 -28.34 -23.02 10.22
CA GLU A 244 -29.10 -21.76 10.14
C GLU A 244 -28.75 -20.72 11.22
N GLU A 245 -28.17 -21.17 12.34
CA GLU A 245 -27.68 -20.28 13.41
C GLU A 245 -26.58 -19.33 12.95
N TYR A 246 -25.85 -19.69 11.88
CA TYR A 246 -24.80 -18.87 11.28
C TYR A 246 -25.32 -17.97 10.16
N GLY A 247 -26.47 -18.31 9.57
CA GLY A 247 -27.09 -17.58 8.47
C GLY A 247 -27.94 -18.50 7.58
N PRO A 248 -28.71 -17.95 6.62
CA PRO A 248 -29.52 -18.76 5.72
C PRO A 248 -28.72 -19.84 5.00
N PHE A 249 -29.27 -21.04 4.86
CA PHE A 249 -28.61 -22.14 4.16
C PHE A 249 -28.15 -21.71 2.76
N GLY A 250 -26.94 -22.10 2.37
CA GLY A 250 -26.33 -21.72 1.10
C GLY A 250 -25.64 -20.35 1.09
N THR A 251 -25.76 -19.54 2.16
CA THR A 251 -25.15 -18.19 2.22
C THR A 251 -23.91 -18.10 3.11
N VAL A 252 -23.75 -19.05 4.03
CA VAL A 252 -22.60 -19.15 4.94
C VAL A 252 -21.95 -20.52 4.84
N ASP A 253 -20.62 -20.53 4.90
CA ASP A 253 -19.81 -21.73 4.72
C ASP A 253 -18.65 -21.80 5.74
N SER A 254 -17.97 -22.94 5.75
CA SER A 254 -16.81 -23.16 6.62
C SER A 254 -15.73 -22.07 6.54
N ALA A 255 -15.58 -21.40 5.38
CA ALA A 255 -14.65 -20.28 5.24
C ALA A 255 -15.13 -19.07 6.04
N TYR A 256 -16.43 -18.76 6.03
CA TYR A 256 -17.01 -17.73 6.90
C TYR A 256 -16.76 -18.03 8.40
N ALA A 257 -16.94 -19.27 8.85
CA ALA A 257 -16.64 -19.66 10.24
C ALA A 257 -15.16 -19.48 10.61
N ALA A 258 -14.25 -19.85 9.70
CA ALA A 258 -12.82 -19.58 9.89
C ALA A 258 -12.53 -18.06 9.95
N GLY A 259 -13.20 -17.29 9.09
CA GLY A 259 -13.18 -15.83 9.13
C GLY A 259 -13.60 -15.26 10.47
N LEU A 260 -14.71 -15.76 11.05
CA LEU A 260 -15.18 -15.35 12.38
C LEU A 260 -14.13 -15.60 13.46
N GLY A 261 -13.51 -16.79 13.46
CA GLY A 261 -12.45 -17.13 14.42
C GLY A 261 -11.22 -16.24 14.29
N ALA A 262 -10.78 -15.97 13.06
CA ALA A 262 -9.63 -15.12 12.78
C ALA A 262 -9.90 -13.64 13.13
N VAL A 263 -11.08 -13.12 12.78
CA VAL A 263 -11.51 -11.75 13.11
C VAL A 263 -11.60 -11.54 14.62
N GLU A 264 -12.15 -12.52 15.35
CA GLU A 264 -12.24 -12.50 16.82
C GLU A 264 -10.83 -12.43 17.45
N ALA A 265 -9.92 -13.31 17.03
CA ALA A 265 -8.54 -13.35 17.53
C ALA A 265 -7.78 -12.04 17.23
N ALA A 266 -7.88 -11.55 15.99
CA ALA A 266 -7.16 -10.38 15.53
C ALA A 266 -7.82 -9.05 15.94
N LYS A 267 -9.00 -9.10 16.57
CA LYS A 267 -9.81 -7.93 16.94
C LYS A 267 -10.07 -6.99 15.75
N LEU A 268 -10.28 -7.58 14.58
CA LEU A 268 -10.60 -6.83 13.38
C LEU A 268 -12.02 -6.24 13.49
N PRO A 269 -12.29 -5.07 12.90
CA PRO A 269 -13.64 -4.51 12.88
C PRO A 269 -14.58 -5.47 12.13
N PRO A 270 -15.86 -5.56 12.52
CA PRO A 270 -16.81 -6.49 11.89
C PRO A 270 -17.08 -6.15 10.41
N LYS A 271 -16.93 -4.87 10.04
CA LYS A 271 -17.11 -4.35 8.69
C LYS A 271 -15.90 -3.53 8.27
N ILE A 272 -15.63 -3.54 6.97
CA ILE A 272 -14.62 -2.69 6.32
C ILE A 272 -15.24 -2.04 5.09
N HIS A 273 -14.80 -0.83 4.75
CA HIS A 273 -15.42 -0.02 3.70
C HIS A 273 -14.42 0.36 2.63
N ILE A 274 -14.77 0.18 1.35
CA ILE A 274 -13.92 0.65 0.26
C ILE A 274 -13.83 2.17 0.28
N ARG A 275 -12.60 2.71 0.20
CA ARG A 275 -12.35 4.15 0.13
C ARG A 275 -13.02 4.75 -1.10
N GLY A 276 -13.57 5.96 -0.95
CA GLY A 276 -14.26 6.67 -2.04
C GLY A 276 -15.67 6.17 -2.34
N THR A 277 -15.92 4.85 -2.36
CA THR A 277 -17.27 4.33 -2.63
C THR A 277 -18.13 4.19 -1.38
N GLY A 278 -17.52 3.88 -0.22
CA GLY A 278 -18.23 3.56 1.02
C GLY A 278 -18.90 2.19 1.00
N GLU A 279 -18.59 1.34 0.02
CA GLU A 279 -19.15 0.00 -0.07
C GLU A 279 -18.69 -0.86 1.09
N GLU A 280 -19.65 -1.41 1.83
CA GLU A 280 -19.44 -2.20 3.03
C GLU A 280 -19.17 -3.68 2.69
N PHE A 281 -18.16 -4.24 3.34
CA PHE A 281 -17.84 -5.66 3.28
C PHE A 281 -17.86 -6.26 4.69
N ASP A 282 -18.36 -7.49 4.79
CA ASP A 282 -18.23 -8.29 6.00
C ASP A 282 -16.79 -8.78 6.16
N THR A 283 -16.12 -8.36 7.23
CA THR A 283 -14.70 -8.68 7.42
C THR A 283 -14.46 -10.17 7.59
N ALA A 284 -15.35 -10.89 8.28
CA ALA A 284 -15.20 -12.34 8.44
C ALA A 284 -15.34 -13.06 7.10
N LYS A 285 -16.29 -12.62 6.25
CA LYS A 285 -16.41 -13.15 4.88
C LYS A 285 -15.14 -12.91 4.06
N VAL A 286 -14.61 -11.69 4.06
CA VAL A 286 -13.38 -11.35 3.33
C VAL A 286 -12.20 -12.19 3.83
N ILE A 287 -11.97 -12.28 5.14
CA ILE A 287 -10.84 -13.05 5.70
C ILE A 287 -10.98 -14.54 5.38
N GLY A 288 -12.17 -15.11 5.52
CA GLY A 288 -12.46 -16.51 5.18
C GLY A 288 -12.24 -16.83 3.70
N ASP A 289 -12.77 -15.98 2.82
CA ASP A 289 -12.64 -16.09 1.38
C ASP A 289 -11.16 -16.00 0.93
N PHE A 290 -10.40 -15.08 1.52
CA PHE A 290 -8.97 -15.03 1.27
C PHE A 290 -8.23 -16.24 1.85
N GLY A 291 -8.72 -16.87 2.91
CA GLY A 291 -8.22 -18.18 3.36
C GLY A 291 -8.30 -19.24 2.26
N LEU A 292 -9.42 -19.29 1.51
CA LEU A 292 -9.57 -20.16 0.34
C LEU A 292 -8.65 -19.76 -0.82
N ILE A 293 -8.57 -18.46 -1.13
CA ILE A 293 -7.72 -17.95 -2.21
C ILE A 293 -6.24 -18.29 -1.91
N LEU A 294 -5.78 -18.02 -0.70
CA LEU A 294 -4.39 -18.18 -0.30
C LEU A 294 -3.98 -19.66 -0.23
N LYS A 295 -4.82 -20.57 0.27
CA LYS A 295 -4.46 -22.00 0.26
C LYS A 295 -4.34 -22.57 -1.15
N ASP A 296 -5.14 -22.06 -2.09
CA ASP A 296 -5.15 -22.59 -3.46
C ASP A 296 -4.01 -22.03 -4.31
N ILE A 297 -3.63 -20.77 -4.06
CA ILE A 297 -2.47 -20.13 -4.69
C ILE A 297 -1.16 -20.64 -4.08
N GLY A 298 -1.11 -20.77 -2.76
CA GLY A 298 0.03 -21.31 -2.05
C GLY A 298 1.04 -20.24 -1.62
N GLY A 299 2.25 -20.27 -2.17
CA GLY A 299 3.46 -19.62 -1.65
C GLY A 299 3.90 -18.38 -2.47
N PRO A 300 3.13 -17.28 -2.46
CA PRO A 300 3.59 -16.02 -3.01
C PRO A 300 4.88 -15.59 -2.30
N SER A 301 5.69 -14.83 -3.02
CA SER A 301 6.89 -14.22 -2.42
C SER A 301 6.51 -13.16 -1.39
N VAL A 302 7.47 -12.74 -0.56
CA VAL A 302 7.24 -11.63 0.40
C VAL A 302 6.77 -10.35 -0.28
N ILE A 303 7.27 -10.05 -1.49
CA ILE A 303 6.81 -8.87 -2.23
C ILE A 303 5.38 -9.06 -2.74
N GLY A 304 4.94 -10.31 -2.99
CA GLY A 304 3.55 -10.67 -3.23
C GLY A 304 2.68 -10.43 -2.00
N SER A 305 3.13 -10.86 -0.82
CA SER A 305 2.48 -10.52 0.45
C SER A 305 2.41 -9.01 0.67
N MET A 306 3.46 -8.25 0.33
CA MET A 306 3.43 -6.79 0.39
C MET A 306 2.38 -6.21 -0.57
N ALA A 307 2.32 -6.68 -1.81
CA ALA A 307 1.33 -6.22 -2.78
C ALA A 307 -0.11 -6.50 -2.31
N LEU A 308 -0.38 -7.69 -1.78
CA LEU A 308 -1.68 -8.00 -1.20
C LEU A 308 -2.00 -7.08 -0.01
N ASN A 309 -1.04 -6.84 0.87
CA ASN A 309 -1.20 -5.92 2.00
C ASN A 309 -1.59 -4.51 1.52
N GLU A 310 -0.97 -4.04 0.44
CA GLU A 310 -1.29 -2.74 -0.17
C GLU A 310 -2.62 -2.76 -0.94
N ILE A 311 -3.06 -3.88 -1.52
CA ILE A 311 -4.42 -4.01 -2.11
C ILE A 311 -5.47 -3.79 -1.01
N PHE A 312 -5.28 -4.37 0.18
CA PHE A 312 -6.14 -4.12 1.35
C PHE A 312 -6.05 -2.68 1.88
N ALA A 313 -5.05 -1.88 1.47
CA ALA A 313 -5.00 -0.45 1.80
C ALA A 313 -6.04 0.39 1.04
N GLY A 314 -6.84 -0.26 0.18
CA GLY A 314 -8.04 0.31 -0.44
C GLY A 314 -9.23 0.48 0.52
N PHE A 315 -9.16 -0.06 1.74
CA PHE A 315 -10.19 0.11 2.76
C PHE A 315 -9.98 1.36 3.63
N GLN A 316 -11.06 1.95 4.12
CA GLN A 316 -11.02 3.15 4.98
C GLN A 316 -10.35 2.85 6.33
N GLU A 317 -10.50 1.61 6.80
CA GLU A 317 -9.96 1.07 8.04
C GLU A 317 -8.52 0.58 7.89
N SER A 318 -7.82 0.89 6.78
CA SER A 318 -6.50 0.31 6.45
C SER A 318 -5.50 0.36 7.61
N CYS A 319 -5.43 1.49 8.31
CA CYS A 319 -4.55 1.68 9.47
C CYS A 319 -4.94 0.82 10.68
N ILE A 320 -6.23 0.59 10.91
CA ILE A 320 -6.76 -0.20 12.03
C ILE A 320 -6.51 -1.70 11.76
N ILE A 321 -6.72 -2.14 10.53
CA ILE A 321 -6.53 -3.55 10.16
C ILE A 321 -5.06 -3.89 9.88
N GLY A 322 -4.15 -2.92 9.91
CA GLY A 322 -2.73 -3.13 9.59
C GLY A 322 -2.46 -3.38 8.11
N ALA A 323 -3.37 -2.96 7.23
CA ALA A 323 -3.17 -2.95 5.79
C ALA A 323 -2.20 -1.83 5.37
N GLY A 324 -1.69 -1.94 4.14
CA GLY A 324 -0.54 -1.18 3.64
C GLY A 324 -0.58 0.34 3.79
N PHE A 325 0.57 0.95 3.56
CA PHE A 325 0.78 2.37 3.84
C PHE A 325 0.06 3.30 2.84
N SER A 326 -0.28 2.79 1.65
CA SER A 326 -0.97 3.58 0.62
C SER A 326 -2.43 3.95 0.96
N GLY A 327 -2.91 3.49 2.12
CA GLY A 327 -4.15 3.93 2.78
C GLY A 327 -4.08 5.35 3.37
N GLY A 328 -2.87 5.83 3.66
CA GLY A 328 -2.64 7.00 4.52
C GLY A 328 -2.50 6.59 6.01
N PRO A 329 -2.17 7.55 6.89
CA PRO A 329 -2.06 8.98 6.63
C PRO A 329 -0.70 9.44 6.12
N VAL A 330 0.31 8.58 6.14
CA VAL A 330 1.67 8.86 5.67
C VAL A 330 1.80 8.53 4.18
N ASN A 331 2.60 9.29 3.45
CA ASN A 331 2.97 8.99 2.08
C ASN A 331 4.11 7.95 2.04
N PRO A 332 3.88 6.74 1.51
CA PRO A 332 4.92 5.73 1.43
C PRO A 332 5.81 5.90 0.18
N PRO A 333 6.94 5.16 0.12
CA PRO A 333 7.68 4.98 -1.12
C PRO A 333 6.78 4.52 -2.27
N LEU A 334 7.11 4.88 -3.51
CA LEU A 334 6.26 4.62 -4.68
C LEU A 334 5.98 3.12 -4.91
N GLY A 335 6.89 2.27 -4.47
CA GLY A 335 6.75 0.81 -4.50
C GLY A 335 5.59 0.23 -3.68
N HIS A 336 4.89 1.07 -2.90
CA HIS A 336 3.75 0.67 -2.07
C HIS A 336 2.40 1.17 -2.59
N LEU A 337 2.35 1.99 -3.63
CA LEU A 337 1.12 2.67 -4.07
C LEU A 337 0.13 1.77 -4.83
N CYS A 338 -0.31 0.68 -4.19
CA CYS A 338 -1.32 -0.23 -4.75
C CYS A 338 -2.73 0.04 -4.21
N GLY A 339 -2.89 0.66 -3.04
CA GLY A 339 -4.17 0.80 -2.35
C GLY A 339 -5.22 1.63 -3.08
N ASP A 340 -4.82 2.40 -4.09
CA ASP A 340 -5.75 3.14 -4.94
C ASP A 340 -6.42 2.26 -6.01
N THR A 341 -5.92 1.03 -6.26
CA THR A 341 -6.42 0.16 -7.34
C THR A 341 -7.85 -0.32 -7.11
N VAL A 342 -8.13 -0.93 -5.96
CA VAL A 342 -9.47 -1.44 -5.63
C VAL A 342 -10.52 -0.32 -5.61
N PRO A 343 -10.33 0.80 -4.87
CA PRO A 343 -11.24 1.94 -4.93
C PRO A 343 -11.55 2.40 -6.36
N THR A 344 -10.52 2.47 -7.21
CA THR A 344 -10.68 2.97 -8.57
C THR A 344 -11.46 2.00 -9.45
N ILE A 345 -11.21 0.69 -9.36
CA ILE A 345 -12.03 -0.30 -10.10
C ILE A 345 -13.49 -0.21 -9.64
N ARG A 346 -13.75 -0.14 -8.33
CA ARG A 346 -15.12 -0.02 -7.80
C ARG A 346 -15.80 1.27 -8.27
N LEU A 347 -15.08 2.40 -8.28
CA LEU A 347 -15.60 3.68 -8.77
C LEU A 347 -15.92 3.61 -10.27
N LEU A 348 -15.07 2.99 -11.07
CA LEU A 348 -15.32 2.79 -12.51
C LEU A 348 -16.54 1.90 -12.75
N ILE A 349 -16.73 0.83 -11.97
CA ILE A 349 -17.93 -0.02 -12.04
C ILE A 349 -19.18 0.79 -11.63
N LYS A 350 -19.11 1.50 -10.49
CA LYS A 350 -20.20 2.35 -9.97
C LYS A 350 -20.66 3.39 -10.99
N PHE A 351 -19.70 4.03 -11.67
CA PHE A 351 -19.97 5.06 -12.66
C PHE A 351 -20.01 4.54 -14.10
N LYS A 352 -20.14 3.22 -14.31
CA LYS A 352 -20.28 2.58 -15.63
C LYS A 352 -19.21 3.02 -16.64
N GLY A 353 -17.97 3.18 -16.17
CA GLY A 353 -16.83 3.59 -16.99
C GLY A 353 -16.63 5.11 -17.14
N ASP A 354 -17.41 5.95 -16.46
CA ASP A 354 -17.14 7.39 -16.41
C ASP A 354 -15.87 7.69 -15.59
N VAL A 355 -14.78 7.86 -16.34
CA VAL A 355 -13.45 8.18 -15.82
C VAL A 355 -13.40 9.52 -15.11
N ALA A 356 -14.19 10.52 -15.53
CA ALA A 356 -14.18 11.84 -14.92
C ALA A 356 -14.85 11.82 -13.53
N ALA A 357 -16.00 11.16 -13.43
CA ALA A 357 -16.67 10.97 -12.14
C ALA A 357 -15.80 10.16 -11.16
N ALA A 358 -15.17 9.08 -11.63
CA ALA A 358 -14.25 8.30 -10.82
C ALA A 358 -13.02 9.12 -10.36
N ALA A 359 -12.47 9.95 -11.24
CA ALA A 359 -11.30 10.77 -10.95
C ALA A 359 -11.55 11.80 -9.84
N GLU A 360 -12.73 12.43 -9.82
CA GLU A 360 -13.08 13.40 -8.77
C GLU A 360 -13.21 12.73 -7.38
N GLU A 361 -13.78 11.52 -7.30
CA GLU A 361 -13.81 10.77 -6.03
C GLU A 361 -12.41 10.32 -5.58
N VAL A 362 -11.57 9.88 -6.52
CA VAL A 362 -10.16 9.56 -6.23
C VAL A 362 -9.43 10.76 -5.64
N LYS A 363 -9.53 11.90 -6.30
CA LYS A 363 -8.95 13.16 -5.84
C LYS A 363 -9.46 13.55 -4.45
N LYS A 364 -10.77 13.46 -4.22
CA LYS A 364 -11.40 13.81 -2.94
C LYS A 364 -10.87 12.98 -1.78
N TYR A 365 -10.82 11.65 -1.90
CA TYR A 365 -10.33 10.83 -0.79
C TYR A 365 -8.81 11.01 -0.59
N LYS A 366 -8.01 11.18 -1.66
CA LYS A 366 -6.56 11.47 -1.52
C LYS A 366 -6.31 12.78 -0.79
N LEU A 367 -7.12 13.82 -1.07
CA LEU A 367 -7.03 15.11 -0.39
C LEU A 367 -7.37 15.04 1.11
N ASN A 368 -8.10 14.02 1.54
CA ASN A 368 -8.54 13.87 2.93
C ASN A 368 -7.71 12.85 3.72
N SER A 369 -7.22 11.78 3.07
CA SER A 369 -6.56 10.66 3.77
C SER A 369 -5.12 10.95 4.18
N PHE A 370 -4.43 11.92 3.59
CA PHE A 370 -2.97 12.09 3.77
C PHE A 370 -2.59 13.37 4.53
N ILE A 371 -1.46 13.29 5.25
CA ILE A 371 -0.81 14.43 5.90
C ILE A 371 -0.34 15.44 4.86
N ASP A 372 0.35 14.98 3.81
CA ASP A 372 0.72 15.82 2.67
C ASP A 372 0.00 15.37 1.39
N PRO A 373 -1.26 15.80 1.17
CA PRO A 373 -2.06 15.32 0.05
C PRO A 373 -1.56 15.83 -1.31
N GLU A 374 -0.87 16.97 -1.37
CA GLU A 374 -0.31 17.49 -2.62
C GLU A 374 0.76 16.52 -3.14
N VAL A 375 1.65 16.08 -2.24
CA VAL A 375 2.72 15.14 -2.59
C VAL A 375 2.15 13.73 -2.81
N ALA A 376 1.11 13.31 -2.07
CA ALA A 376 0.39 12.04 -2.30
C ALA A 376 -0.17 11.93 -3.73
N ILE A 377 -0.71 13.03 -4.24
CA ILE A 377 -1.32 13.10 -5.57
C ILE A 377 -0.25 13.20 -6.65
N CYS A 378 0.86 13.90 -6.39
CA CYS A 378 2.03 13.86 -7.27
C CYS A 378 2.58 12.43 -7.42
N ALA A 379 2.68 11.70 -6.31
CA ALA A 379 3.12 10.31 -6.29
C ALA A 379 2.19 9.38 -7.09
N LEU A 380 0.87 9.58 -6.96
CA LEU A 380 -0.13 8.89 -7.78
C LEU A 380 0.06 9.16 -9.28
N ASN A 381 0.27 10.42 -9.68
CA ASN A 381 0.52 10.79 -11.08
C ASN A 381 1.79 10.11 -11.62
N THR A 382 2.88 10.19 -10.86
CA THR A 382 4.17 9.58 -11.21
C THR A 382 4.03 8.08 -11.47
N MET A 383 3.32 7.37 -10.59
CA MET A 383 3.08 5.93 -10.76
C MET A 383 2.15 5.61 -11.91
N ALA A 384 1.08 6.41 -12.11
CA ALA A 384 0.18 6.23 -13.24
C ALA A 384 0.95 6.37 -14.57
N ARG A 385 1.78 7.42 -14.72
CA ARG A 385 2.60 7.64 -15.92
C ARG A 385 3.58 6.51 -16.17
N LYS A 386 4.29 6.06 -15.13
CA LYS A 386 5.22 4.94 -15.29
C LYS A 386 4.49 3.64 -15.64
N ALA A 387 3.33 3.37 -15.05
CA ALA A 387 2.54 2.20 -15.40
C ALA A 387 2.05 2.24 -16.87
N GLU A 388 1.74 3.43 -17.40
CA GLU A 388 1.34 3.61 -18.81
C GLU A 388 2.44 3.32 -19.84
N GLU A 389 3.71 3.24 -19.43
CA GLU A 389 4.81 2.76 -20.26
C GLU A 389 4.80 1.22 -20.42
N VAL A 390 4.11 0.50 -19.53
CA VAL A 390 3.94 -0.96 -19.60
C VAL A 390 2.55 -1.32 -20.12
N ARG A 391 1.49 -0.84 -19.45
CA ARG A 391 0.10 -1.07 -19.85
C ARG A 391 -0.80 0.08 -19.43
N ARG A 392 -1.41 0.73 -20.41
CA ARG A 392 -2.45 1.74 -20.22
C ARG A 392 -3.81 1.10 -19.94
N GLY A 393 -4.70 1.84 -19.29
CA GLY A 393 -6.08 1.40 -19.13
C GLY A 393 -6.94 2.37 -18.32
N PRO A 394 -8.17 1.96 -17.98
CA PRO A 394 -9.14 2.82 -17.29
C PRO A 394 -8.65 3.34 -15.93
N VAL A 395 -7.90 2.52 -15.17
CA VAL A 395 -7.40 2.89 -13.83
C VAL A 395 -6.34 3.99 -13.94
N THR A 396 -5.32 3.80 -14.79
CA THR A 396 -4.27 4.83 -14.96
C THR A 396 -4.84 6.12 -15.54
N LYS A 397 -5.77 6.03 -16.49
CA LYS A 397 -6.44 7.21 -17.06
C LYS A 397 -7.19 8.02 -15.99
N THR A 398 -7.89 7.32 -15.09
CA THR A 398 -8.59 7.93 -13.94
C THR A 398 -7.62 8.65 -13.02
N TRP A 399 -6.50 8.00 -12.69
CA TRP A 399 -5.49 8.58 -11.81
C TRP A 399 -4.80 9.80 -12.40
N LEU A 400 -4.47 9.77 -13.70
CA LEU A 400 -3.90 10.93 -14.38
C LEU A 400 -4.87 12.12 -14.33
N LEU A 401 -6.14 11.90 -14.66
CA LEU A 401 -7.15 12.95 -14.61
C LEU A 401 -7.35 13.51 -13.18
N ALA A 402 -7.32 12.64 -12.16
CA ALA A 402 -7.46 13.03 -10.76
C ALA A 402 -6.28 13.87 -10.24
N SER A 403 -5.11 13.76 -10.88
CA SER A 403 -3.84 14.24 -10.31
C SER A 403 -3.12 15.33 -11.10
N GLU A 404 -3.35 15.42 -12.41
CA GLU A 404 -2.59 16.29 -13.32
C GLU A 404 -2.56 17.75 -12.86
N ALA A 405 -3.74 18.36 -12.64
CA ALA A 405 -3.84 19.76 -12.26
C ALA A 405 -3.18 20.07 -10.90
N ILE A 406 -3.22 19.13 -9.95
CA ILE A 406 -2.61 19.29 -8.63
C ILE A 406 -1.09 19.18 -8.73
N ARG A 407 -0.59 18.20 -9.49
CA ARG A 407 0.84 18.07 -9.80
C ARG A 407 1.37 19.35 -10.46
N ASP A 408 0.65 19.86 -11.45
CA ASP A 408 1.08 21.03 -12.21
C ASP A 408 1.10 22.28 -11.36
N ARG A 409 0.08 22.48 -10.53
CA ARG A 409 0.06 23.54 -9.53
C ARG A 409 1.21 23.41 -8.53
N ALA A 410 1.53 22.20 -8.08
CA ALA A 410 2.62 21.93 -7.14
C ALA A 410 3.98 22.32 -7.73
N ILE A 411 4.20 22.03 -9.01
CA ILE A 411 5.42 22.42 -9.74
C ILE A 411 5.44 23.94 -9.96
N TYR A 412 4.35 24.50 -10.49
CA TYR A 412 4.24 25.93 -10.81
C TYR A 412 4.49 26.82 -9.59
N ARG A 413 3.82 26.55 -8.45
CA ARG A 413 3.96 27.39 -7.25
C ARG A 413 5.39 27.40 -6.71
N ARG A 414 6.07 26.24 -6.76
CA ARG A 414 7.48 26.11 -6.35
C ARG A 414 8.38 26.86 -7.31
N ALA A 415 8.14 26.72 -8.62
CA ALA A 415 8.93 27.38 -9.64
C ALA A 415 8.81 28.92 -9.53
N ALA A 416 7.59 29.43 -9.36
CA ALA A 416 7.33 30.86 -9.18
C ALA A 416 8.03 31.42 -7.94
N LYS A 417 7.90 30.73 -6.79
CA LYS A 417 8.58 31.12 -5.55
C LYS A 417 10.10 31.11 -5.71
N VAL A 418 10.68 30.05 -6.28
CA VAL A 418 12.13 29.97 -6.50
C VAL A 418 12.60 31.10 -7.40
N TYR A 419 11.90 31.36 -8.51
CA TYR A 419 12.26 32.43 -9.43
C TYR A 419 12.31 33.79 -8.70
N ASP A 420 11.28 34.10 -7.91
CA ASP A 420 11.21 35.37 -7.16
C ASP A 420 12.31 35.48 -6.10
N MET A 421 12.65 34.37 -5.44
CA MET A 421 13.78 34.33 -4.48
C MET A 421 15.13 34.55 -5.17
N LEU A 422 15.40 33.86 -6.28
CA LEU A 422 16.65 34.03 -7.03
C LEU A 422 16.78 35.45 -7.59
N LYS A 423 15.68 36.03 -8.08
CA LYS A 423 15.64 37.43 -8.55
C LYS A 423 15.91 38.43 -7.43
N ALA A 424 15.53 38.11 -6.19
CA ALA A 424 15.84 38.89 -5.00
C ALA A 424 17.28 38.65 -4.46
N GLY A 425 18.13 37.92 -5.20
CA GLY A 425 19.53 37.69 -4.84
C GLY A 425 19.75 36.53 -3.87
N LYS A 426 18.74 35.69 -3.60
CA LYS A 426 18.90 34.47 -2.80
C LYS A 426 19.62 33.38 -3.60
N SER A 427 20.34 32.53 -2.90
CA SER A 427 20.97 31.34 -3.50
C SER A 427 19.96 30.23 -3.80
N VAL A 428 20.33 29.28 -4.68
CA VAL A 428 19.51 28.09 -4.98
C VAL A 428 19.32 27.24 -3.72
N GLU A 429 20.35 27.19 -2.86
CA GLU A 429 20.28 26.49 -1.57
C GLU A 429 19.24 27.12 -0.64
N GLU A 430 19.21 28.45 -0.51
CA GLU A 430 18.21 29.15 0.31
C GLU A 430 16.79 28.93 -0.23
N ALA A 431 16.63 28.97 -1.56
CA ALA A 431 15.33 28.74 -2.19
C ALA A 431 14.81 27.30 -1.96
N ALA A 432 15.67 26.30 -2.13
CA ALA A 432 15.33 24.90 -1.87
C ALA A 432 15.05 24.65 -0.37
N ARG A 433 15.83 25.25 0.53
CA ARG A 433 15.58 25.19 1.98
C ARG A 433 14.22 25.77 2.35
N ALA A 434 13.84 26.89 1.76
CA ALA A 434 12.55 27.52 2.03
C ALA A 434 11.35 26.66 1.61
N LEU A 435 11.50 25.73 0.65
CA LEU A 435 10.44 24.77 0.29
C LEU A 435 10.34 23.62 1.29
N ASP A 436 11.47 23.16 1.84
CA ASP A 436 11.49 22.13 2.88
C ASP A 436 10.94 22.65 4.21
N GLU A 437 11.26 23.88 4.59
CA GLU A 437 10.70 24.51 5.80
C GLU A 437 9.18 24.72 5.69
N GLU A 438 8.66 25.10 4.52
CA GLU A 438 7.22 25.17 4.27
C GLU A 438 6.56 23.80 4.44
N ARG A 439 7.17 22.75 3.88
CA ARG A 439 6.65 21.39 4.02
C ARG A 439 6.69 20.91 5.46
N LYS A 440 7.78 21.17 6.18
CA LYS A 440 7.92 20.85 7.61
C LYS A 440 6.79 21.49 8.42
N ALA A 441 6.57 22.80 8.27
CA ALA A 441 5.51 23.51 8.98
C ALA A 441 4.12 22.98 8.62
N TYR A 442 3.91 22.60 7.35
CA TYR A 442 2.67 21.98 6.91
C TYR A 442 2.44 20.60 7.54
N VAL A 443 3.46 19.75 7.58
CA VAL A 443 3.40 18.42 8.22
C VAL A 443 3.17 18.53 9.72
N GLU A 444 3.83 19.46 10.41
CA GLU A 444 3.58 19.73 11.83
C GLU A 444 2.11 20.11 12.08
N LYS A 445 1.59 21.08 11.32
CA LYS A 445 0.21 21.57 11.48
C LYS A 445 -0.83 20.51 11.12
N ARG A 446 -0.74 19.94 9.93
CA ARG A 446 -1.75 19.00 9.41
C ARG A 446 -1.62 17.61 10.02
N GLY A 447 -0.39 17.15 10.27
CA GLY A 447 -0.13 15.91 10.98
C GLY A 447 -0.71 15.93 12.39
N SER A 448 -0.49 17.03 13.14
CA SER A 448 -1.11 17.23 14.45
C SER A 448 -2.65 17.15 14.39
N ALA A 449 -3.27 17.78 13.39
CA ALA A 449 -4.73 17.73 13.21
C ALA A 449 -5.26 16.31 12.89
N ILE A 450 -4.60 15.60 11.97
CA ILE A 450 -5.00 14.23 11.58
C ILE A 450 -4.81 13.27 12.76
N LEU A 451 -3.67 13.33 13.45
CA LEU A 451 -3.43 12.50 14.62
C LEU A 451 -4.42 12.81 15.75
N SER A 452 -4.82 14.07 15.92
CA SER A 452 -5.84 14.44 16.89
C SER A 452 -7.19 13.79 16.57
N ALA A 453 -7.60 13.85 15.30
CA ALA A 453 -8.83 13.21 14.84
C ALA A 453 -8.79 11.68 15.01
N PHE A 454 -7.63 11.06 14.70
CA PHE A 454 -7.46 9.61 14.78
C PHE A 454 -7.46 9.08 16.22
N THR A 455 -6.89 9.84 17.15
CA THR A 455 -6.69 9.41 18.55
C THR A 455 -7.78 9.90 19.50
N GLY A 456 -8.62 10.83 19.07
CA GLY A 456 -9.61 11.51 19.92
C GLY A 456 -8.99 12.44 20.96
N LYS A 457 -7.67 12.68 20.90
CA LYS A 457 -6.91 13.52 21.83
C LYS A 457 -6.40 14.77 21.13
N LYS A 458 -6.26 15.89 21.84
CA LYS A 458 -5.68 17.10 21.24
C LYS A 458 -4.16 16.96 21.19
N ILE A 459 -3.60 16.79 19.99
CA ILE A 459 -2.17 16.63 19.75
C ILE A 459 -1.64 17.86 19.00
N GLU A 460 -0.58 18.46 19.51
CA GLU A 460 0.18 19.54 18.85
C GLU A 460 1.67 19.20 18.90
N LEU A 461 2.29 18.93 17.75
CA LEU A 461 3.70 18.55 17.64
C LEU A 461 4.51 19.60 16.88
N LYS A 462 5.72 19.89 17.36
CA LYS A 462 6.69 20.76 16.70
C LYS A 462 8.10 20.17 16.79
N PHE A 463 8.76 19.99 15.65
CA PHE A 463 10.13 19.50 15.61
C PHE A 463 11.11 20.59 16.06
N THR A 464 11.87 20.28 17.12
CA THR A 464 12.90 21.15 17.66
C THR A 464 14.23 20.93 16.94
N GLU A 465 14.53 19.70 16.51
CA GLU A 465 15.73 19.38 15.75
C GLU A 465 15.50 18.21 14.77
N LEU A 466 15.93 18.40 13.52
CA LEU A 466 15.95 17.39 12.47
C LEU A 466 17.30 17.43 11.78
N ARG A 467 18.12 16.38 11.96
CA ARG A 467 19.43 16.30 11.31
C ARG A 467 19.88 14.86 11.08
N PRO A 468 20.85 14.64 10.17
CA PRO A 468 21.53 13.36 10.07
C PRO A 468 22.36 13.01 11.32
N GLN A 469 22.79 11.76 11.38
CA GLN A 469 23.75 11.23 12.34
C GLN A 469 23.26 11.28 13.79
N ALA A 470 22.22 10.50 14.08
CA ALA A 470 21.79 10.26 15.45
C ALA A 470 22.81 9.45 16.27
N ARG A 471 23.52 8.52 15.63
CA ARG A 471 24.50 7.60 16.26
C ARG A 471 25.75 7.38 15.42
N ARG A 472 25.60 7.32 14.09
CA ARG A 472 26.66 6.98 13.13
C ARG A 472 27.47 8.22 12.76
N LYS A 473 28.70 8.02 12.30
CA LYS A 473 29.66 9.10 11.99
C LYS A 473 30.20 9.07 10.56
N ASP A 474 29.77 8.12 9.72
CA ASP A 474 30.26 7.94 8.36
C ASP A 474 29.75 9.03 7.37
N LYS A 475 30.45 9.20 6.24
CA LYS A 475 30.11 10.24 5.26
C LYS A 475 28.73 10.05 4.60
N PHE A 476 28.24 8.82 4.50
CA PHE A 476 26.98 8.52 3.85
C PHE A 476 25.81 8.98 4.73
N THR A 477 25.81 8.60 6.01
CA THR A 477 24.78 9.03 6.99
C THR A 477 24.84 10.52 7.28
N LYS A 478 26.00 11.17 7.18
CA LYS A 478 26.13 12.64 7.25
C LYS A 478 25.34 13.36 6.15
N LYS A 479 25.19 12.75 4.97
CA LYS A 479 24.53 13.35 3.82
C LYS A 479 23.04 13.03 3.76
N TYR A 480 22.68 11.79 4.07
CA TYR A 480 21.32 11.24 3.91
C TYR A 480 20.73 10.89 5.27
N TRP A 481 19.93 11.83 5.80
CA TRP A 481 19.45 11.74 7.18
C TRP A 481 18.50 10.56 7.40
N GLY A 482 17.80 10.07 6.38
CA GLY A 482 16.87 8.93 6.48
C GLY A 482 17.52 7.61 6.91
N PHE A 483 18.86 7.48 6.83
CA PHE A 483 19.57 6.28 7.26
C PHE A 483 20.01 6.31 8.73
N ASP A 484 20.04 7.49 9.36
CA ASP A 484 20.34 7.66 10.78
C ASP A 484 19.84 9.03 11.26
N SER A 485 18.54 9.11 11.52
CA SER A 485 17.85 10.39 11.75
C SER A 485 17.87 10.78 13.22
N TYR A 486 18.45 11.95 13.53
CA TYR A 486 18.30 12.60 14.82
C TYR A 486 17.04 13.47 14.77
N ILE A 487 16.03 13.06 15.54
CA ILE A 487 14.71 13.68 15.54
C ILE A 487 14.35 14.02 16.98
N SER A 488 14.23 15.31 17.28
CA SER A 488 13.76 15.82 18.56
C SER A 488 12.57 16.74 18.34
N TYR A 489 11.62 16.72 19.26
CA TYR A 489 10.38 17.49 19.15
C TYR A 489 9.75 17.74 20.51
N ASP A 490 8.94 18.79 20.55
CA ASP A 490 7.98 19.02 21.61
C ASP A 490 6.60 18.56 21.13
N VAL A 491 5.88 17.83 21.97
CA VAL A 491 4.48 17.46 21.71
C VAL A 491 3.63 17.76 22.93
N THR A 492 2.46 18.35 22.67
CA THR A 492 1.44 18.59 23.69
C THR A 492 0.27 17.65 23.43
N ILE A 493 -0.12 16.88 24.44
CA ILE A 493 -1.26 15.94 24.39
C ILE A 493 -2.22 16.34 25.51
N ASP A 494 -3.44 16.75 25.13
CA ASP A 494 -4.48 17.22 26.07
C ASP A 494 -3.95 18.27 27.08
N GLY A 495 -3.08 19.17 26.60
CA GLY A 495 -2.45 20.23 27.40
C GLY A 495 -1.18 19.83 28.16
N LYS A 496 -0.87 18.53 28.28
CA LYS A 496 0.38 18.05 28.89
C LYS A 496 1.51 18.06 27.88
N LYS A 497 2.65 18.67 28.24
CA LYS A 497 3.82 18.81 27.37
C LYS A 497 4.83 17.69 27.57
N TYR A 498 5.41 17.23 26.47
CA TYR A 498 6.46 16.24 26.41
C TYR A 498 7.58 16.79 25.53
N HIS A 499 8.81 16.63 25.98
CA HIS A 499 9.99 16.81 25.15
C HIS A 499 10.58 15.44 24.83
N ILE A 500 10.66 15.09 23.55
CA ILE A 500 11.25 13.85 23.09
C ILE A 500 12.59 14.17 22.45
N GLU A 501 13.67 13.70 23.08
CA GLU A 501 15.02 13.86 22.58
C GLU A 501 15.44 12.62 21.79
N ASN A 502 15.84 12.81 20.54
CA ASN A 502 16.42 11.78 19.68
C ASN A 502 15.59 10.48 19.61
N LEU A 503 14.41 10.58 18.99
CA LEU A 503 13.42 9.51 18.83
C LEU A 503 14.05 8.16 18.44
N SER A 504 14.87 8.17 17.38
CA SER A 504 15.38 6.96 16.72
C SER A 504 16.42 6.20 17.53
N ALA A 505 17.22 6.90 18.33
CA ALA A 505 18.43 6.36 18.94
C ALA A 505 18.43 6.39 20.47
N LYS A 506 17.51 7.13 21.07
CA LYS A 506 17.40 7.30 22.51
C LYS A 506 15.98 6.99 23.00
N ALA A 507 14.99 7.82 22.65
CA ALA A 507 13.67 7.74 23.28
C ALA A 507 12.93 6.42 23.04
N VAL A 508 12.89 5.91 21.80
CA VAL A 508 12.25 4.60 21.53
C VAL A 508 13.03 3.44 22.18
N PRO A 509 14.37 3.33 22.05
CA PRO A 509 15.14 2.32 22.78
C PRO A 509 14.95 2.36 24.30
N GLU A 510 15.05 3.53 24.94
CA GLU A 510 14.85 3.67 26.39
C GLU A 510 13.42 3.27 26.81
N PHE A 511 12.41 3.62 26.03
CA PHE A 511 11.02 3.22 26.30
C PHE A 511 10.85 1.70 26.25
N ILE A 512 11.37 1.05 25.20
CA ILE A 512 11.15 -0.39 24.97
C ILE A 512 12.04 -1.28 25.85
N LEU A 513 13.31 -0.89 26.06
CA LEU A 513 14.29 -1.74 26.74
C LEU A 513 14.41 -1.44 28.24
N GLU A 514 14.14 -0.19 28.65
CA GLU A 514 14.33 0.27 30.03
C GLU A 514 12.99 0.64 30.69
N GLY A 515 11.88 0.67 29.95
CA GLY A 515 10.56 1.03 30.45
C GLY A 515 10.40 2.52 30.76
N LYS A 516 11.30 3.38 30.26
CA LYS A 516 11.30 4.81 30.58
C LYS A 516 10.06 5.50 30.03
N GLY A 517 9.26 6.11 30.91
CA GLY A 517 8.01 6.79 30.57
C GLY A 517 6.81 5.85 30.37
N ALA A 518 6.97 4.53 30.57
CA ALA A 518 5.88 3.56 30.44
C ALA A 518 4.80 3.69 31.54
N ASP A 519 5.12 4.37 32.63
CA ASP A 519 4.20 4.72 33.73
C ASP A 519 3.20 5.83 33.34
N ASP A 520 3.52 6.64 32.31
CA ASP A 520 2.60 7.63 31.75
C ASP A 520 1.86 7.07 30.52
N PRO A 521 0.52 6.92 30.58
CA PRO A 521 -0.26 6.34 29.48
C PRO A 521 -0.19 7.15 28.17
N ASN A 522 0.20 8.43 28.22
CA ASN A 522 0.33 9.28 27.02
C ASN A 522 1.77 9.30 26.46
N TYR A 523 2.78 8.75 27.14
CA TYR A 523 4.16 8.81 26.64
C TYR A 523 4.34 7.96 25.37
N GLY A 524 3.76 6.76 25.33
CA GLY A 524 3.72 5.95 24.11
C GLY A 524 3.03 6.68 22.95
N LEU A 525 1.98 7.45 23.24
CA LEU A 525 1.30 8.27 22.24
C LEU A 525 2.19 9.43 21.74
N ALA A 526 3.01 10.02 22.62
CA ALA A 526 4.00 11.03 22.24
C ALA A 526 5.07 10.47 21.28
N LEU A 527 5.53 9.23 21.51
CA LEU A 527 6.45 8.53 20.60
C LEU A 527 5.80 8.21 19.27
N PHE A 528 4.56 7.71 19.29
CA PHE A 528 3.76 7.43 18.08
C PHE A 528 3.60 8.68 17.22
N ALA A 529 3.23 9.82 17.81
CA ALA A 529 2.99 11.05 17.07
C ALA A 529 4.26 11.52 16.34
N GLY A 530 5.42 11.49 17.01
CA GLY A 530 6.70 11.81 16.39
C GLY A 530 7.10 10.83 15.30
N ALA A 531 6.87 9.53 15.51
CA ALA A 531 7.19 8.50 14.53
C ALA A 531 6.41 8.68 13.22
N VAL A 532 5.11 8.99 13.30
CA VAL A 532 4.25 9.20 12.12
C VAL A 532 4.68 10.44 11.33
N LEU A 533 4.84 11.59 11.99
CA LEU A 533 5.21 12.83 11.30
C LEU A 533 6.65 12.79 10.78
N ALA A 534 7.57 12.12 11.49
CA ALA A 534 8.94 11.96 11.01
C ALA A 534 9.00 11.09 9.76
N GLN A 535 8.25 9.98 9.72
CA GLN A 535 8.16 9.11 8.53
C GLN A 535 7.63 9.85 7.31
N GLU A 536 6.60 10.70 7.48
CA GLU A 536 6.12 11.58 6.41
C GLU A 536 7.23 12.46 5.83
N LEU A 537 8.12 13.00 6.66
CA LEU A 537 9.27 13.77 6.19
C LEU A 537 10.36 12.89 5.56
N GLN A 538 10.60 11.68 6.07
CA GLN A 538 11.65 10.77 5.60
C GLN A 538 11.34 10.09 4.27
N TYR A 539 10.08 9.71 4.02
CA TYR A 539 9.70 8.94 2.83
C TYR A 539 9.58 9.77 1.54
N ILE A 540 9.77 11.08 1.63
CA ILE A 540 9.68 12.05 0.52
C ILE A 540 10.58 11.75 -0.70
N GLY A 541 11.48 10.77 -0.61
CA GLY A 541 12.15 10.19 -1.77
C GLY A 541 11.18 9.81 -2.90
N HIS A 542 9.92 9.51 -2.60
CA HIS A 542 8.87 9.26 -3.60
C HIS A 542 8.51 10.50 -4.46
N THR A 543 8.79 11.72 -4.00
CA THR A 543 8.49 12.96 -4.73
C THR A 543 9.46 14.09 -4.34
N ILE A 544 10.51 14.28 -5.13
CA ILE A 544 11.65 15.17 -4.87
C ILE A 544 11.56 16.54 -5.55
N ILE A 545 10.36 17.05 -5.80
CA ILE A 545 10.15 18.32 -6.51
C ILE A 545 10.71 19.54 -5.76
N ASN A 546 10.98 19.44 -4.46
CA ASN A 546 11.73 20.44 -3.69
C ASN A 546 13.23 20.48 -4.04
N ILE A 547 13.75 19.49 -4.77
CA ILE A 547 15.12 19.46 -5.32
C ILE A 547 15.08 19.82 -6.81
N THR A 548 14.23 19.14 -7.59
CA THR A 548 14.30 19.26 -9.05
C THR A 548 13.74 20.58 -9.57
N VAL A 549 12.68 21.13 -8.97
CA VAL A 549 12.14 22.43 -9.38
C VAL A 549 13.14 23.57 -9.15
N PRO A 550 13.79 23.71 -7.97
CA PRO A 550 14.80 24.75 -7.79
C PRO A 550 15.98 24.64 -8.76
N ALA A 551 16.45 23.42 -9.03
CA ALA A 551 17.52 23.19 -9.99
C ALA A 551 17.12 23.61 -11.42
N ALA A 552 15.88 23.30 -11.83
CA ALA A 552 15.33 23.66 -13.13
C ALA A 552 15.27 25.18 -13.33
N VAL A 553 14.68 25.87 -12.36
CA VAL A 553 14.51 27.34 -12.41
C VAL A 553 15.85 28.04 -12.41
N ALA A 554 16.78 27.64 -11.53
CA ALA A 554 18.10 28.23 -11.46
C ALA A 554 18.86 28.09 -12.80
N ALA A 555 18.80 26.91 -13.42
CA ALA A 555 19.44 26.68 -14.71
C ALA A 555 18.79 27.48 -15.84
N ALA A 556 17.46 27.60 -15.86
CA ALA A 556 16.74 28.46 -16.79
C ALA A 556 17.07 29.97 -16.60
N MET A 557 17.52 30.36 -15.41
CA MET A 557 18.00 31.71 -15.08
C MET A 557 19.52 31.90 -15.30
N GLY A 558 20.20 30.92 -15.90
CA GLY A 558 21.60 31.03 -16.30
C GLY A 558 22.62 30.42 -15.32
N VAL A 559 22.19 29.79 -14.22
CA VAL A 559 23.11 29.04 -13.35
C VAL A 559 23.58 27.77 -14.05
N ASP A 560 24.87 27.43 -13.92
CA ASP A 560 25.38 26.16 -14.46
C ASP A 560 24.59 24.96 -13.89
N PRO A 561 24.10 24.02 -14.74
CA PRO A 561 23.27 22.90 -14.30
C PRO A 561 23.87 22.03 -13.19
N LYS A 562 25.20 21.84 -13.18
CA LYS A 562 25.88 21.03 -12.15
C LYS A 562 25.91 21.76 -10.81
N THR A 563 26.09 23.07 -10.83
CA THR A 563 25.99 23.92 -9.64
C THR A 563 24.57 23.98 -9.12
N ALA A 564 23.58 24.27 -9.98
CA ALA A 564 22.16 24.31 -9.63
C ALA A 564 21.69 23.02 -8.95
N ALA A 565 22.01 21.86 -9.54
CA ALA A 565 21.66 20.55 -8.97
C ALA A 565 22.32 20.29 -7.60
N LYS A 566 23.59 20.66 -7.44
CA LYS A 566 24.33 20.48 -6.18
C LYS A 566 23.76 21.35 -5.07
N GLU A 567 23.45 22.61 -5.37
CA GLU A 567 22.93 23.55 -4.38
C GLU A 567 21.48 23.26 -4.01
N ALA A 568 20.63 22.89 -4.97
CA ALA A 568 19.26 22.48 -4.70
C ALA A 568 19.20 21.23 -3.79
N GLU A 569 20.00 20.20 -4.09
CA GLU A 569 20.10 18.99 -3.25
C GLU A 569 20.70 19.28 -1.87
N ARG A 570 21.52 20.34 -1.73
CA ARG A 570 22.07 20.77 -0.44
C ARG A 570 21.05 21.55 0.39
N GLY A 571 20.26 22.39 -0.25
CA GLY A 571 19.26 23.23 0.40
C GLY A 571 18.05 22.45 0.88
N ALA A 572 17.57 21.51 0.06
CA ALA A 572 16.46 20.63 0.41
C ALA A 572 16.93 19.46 1.31
N TYR A 573 17.36 19.81 2.52
CA TYR A 573 17.97 18.87 3.48
C TYR A 573 17.00 17.81 4.00
N LEU A 574 15.69 18.09 4.06
CA LEU A 574 14.66 17.10 4.40
C LEU A 574 14.35 16.23 3.19
N THR A 575 14.14 16.85 2.02
CA THR A 575 13.84 16.12 0.78
C THR A 575 14.98 15.19 0.35
N ARG A 576 16.24 15.55 0.66
CA ARG A 576 17.41 14.68 0.51
C ARG A 576 17.53 13.65 1.64
N ALA A 577 16.45 12.92 1.91
CA ALA A 577 16.43 11.82 2.89
C ALA A 577 17.26 10.62 2.44
N ILE A 578 17.24 10.32 1.13
CA ILE A 578 17.93 9.18 0.51
C ILE A 578 18.75 9.61 -0.74
N PRO A 579 19.71 8.79 -1.21
CA PRO A 579 20.48 9.06 -2.42
C PRO A 579 19.62 9.14 -3.70
N GLY A 580 20.04 9.98 -4.64
CA GLY A 580 19.49 10.03 -6.01
C GLY A 580 19.20 11.45 -6.50
N GLY A 581 18.81 12.35 -5.59
CA GLY A 581 18.21 13.63 -5.95
C GLY A 581 19.07 14.49 -6.86
N LYS A 582 20.39 14.55 -6.60
CA LYS A 582 21.33 15.32 -7.44
C LYS A 582 21.38 14.85 -8.90
N ALA A 583 21.30 13.54 -9.16
CA ALA A 583 21.40 13.03 -10.52
C ALA A 583 20.18 13.46 -11.34
N ASN A 584 18.99 13.31 -10.77
CA ASN A 584 17.73 13.72 -11.40
C ASN A 584 17.66 15.24 -11.55
N ALA A 585 18.10 15.99 -10.53
CA ALA A 585 18.17 17.44 -10.59
C ALA A 585 19.13 17.95 -11.68
N LEU A 586 20.25 17.26 -11.91
CA LEU A 586 21.19 17.60 -12.99
C LEU A 586 20.56 17.40 -14.37
N GLU A 587 19.85 16.29 -14.57
CA GLU A 587 19.15 16.03 -15.82
C GLU A 587 18.06 17.08 -16.08
N VAL A 588 17.23 17.35 -15.08
CA VAL A 588 16.20 18.41 -15.14
C VAL A 588 16.82 19.78 -15.42
N ALA A 589 17.91 20.15 -14.75
CA ALA A 589 18.57 21.44 -14.94
C ALA A 589 19.12 21.60 -16.38
N LYS A 590 19.69 20.53 -16.96
CA LYS A 590 20.15 20.55 -18.35
C LYS A 590 18.98 20.75 -19.32
N LEU A 591 17.90 20.00 -19.14
CA LEU A 591 16.69 20.10 -19.97
C LEU A 591 16.07 21.49 -19.85
N ALA A 592 15.94 22.04 -18.64
CA ALA A 592 15.36 23.36 -18.42
C ALA A 592 16.17 24.46 -19.11
N LYS A 593 17.51 24.39 -19.01
CA LYS A 593 18.40 25.33 -19.72
C LYS A 593 18.20 25.25 -21.24
N GLN A 594 18.23 24.04 -21.80
CA GLN A 594 18.01 23.82 -23.24
C GLN A 594 16.66 24.34 -23.71
N ILE A 595 15.57 24.04 -22.97
CA ILE A 595 14.22 24.52 -23.32
C ILE A 595 14.17 26.04 -23.27
N CYS A 596 14.76 26.68 -22.25
CA CYS A 596 14.80 28.14 -22.12
C CYS A 596 15.57 28.80 -23.28
N GLU A 597 16.71 28.23 -23.68
CA GLU A 597 17.52 28.68 -24.84
C GLU A 597 16.75 28.51 -26.16
N MET A 598 16.01 27.42 -26.32
CA MET A 598 15.19 27.19 -27.51
C MET A 598 14.01 28.16 -27.60
N LEU A 599 13.41 28.58 -26.47
CA LEU A 599 12.34 29.58 -26.44
C LEU A 599 12.76 30.99 -26.90
N VAL A 600 14.07 31.25 -27.03
CA VAL A 600 14.63 32.49 -27.59
C VAL A 600 15.25 32.31 -28.97
N THR A 601 15.24 31.09 -29.50
CA THR A 601 15.80 30.79 -30.82
C THR A 601 14.79 31.17 -31.91
N GLU A 602 15.11 32.19 -32.71
CA GLU A 602 14.20 32.69 -33.76
C GLU A 602 14.23 31.85 -35.05
N LYS A 603 15.32 31.10 -35.30
CA LYS A 603 15.50 30.27 -36.50
C LYS A 603 16.16 28.94 -36.14
N HIS A 604 15.59 27.85 -36.62
CA HIS A 604 16.26 26.55 -36.65
C HIS A 604 17.11 26.49 -37.93
N GLU A 605 18.32 27.04 -37.90
CA GLU A 605 19.25 26.84 -39.01
C GLU A 605 19.71 25.37 -39.00
N ILE A 606 19.01 24.53 -39.76
CA ILE A 606 19.51 23.23 -40.19
C ILE A 606 20.44 23.54 -41.36
N LEU A 607 21.74 23.65 -41.08
CA LEU A 607 22.73 23.72 -42.17
C LEU A 607 22.65 22.41 -42.99
N PRO A 608 22.84 22.47 -44.33
CA PRO A 608 22.73 21.33 -45.22
C PRO A 608 23.56 20.10 -44.83
#